data_AF-A0A2U2J963-F1
#
_entry.id   AF-A0A2U2J963-F1
#
_cell.length_a   1.000
_cell.length_b   1.000
_cell.length_c   1.000
_cell.angle_alpha   90.00
_cell.angle_beta   90.00
_cell.angle_gamma   90.00
#
_symmetry.space_group_name_H-M   'P 1'
#
loop_
_entity.id
_entity.type
_entity.pdbx_description
1 polymer ?
#
loop_
_entity_poly.entity_id
_entity_poly.type
_entity_poly.pdbx_seq_one_letter_code
_entity_poly.pdbx_strand_id
1 'polypeptide(L)'
;MSNLSFSISEVVLNNPDNTGNNWSPILYAYNSNNIEWGSICSSLNNPISNYPILENGGTYPGVSYLQLTCQSGQYQLYYTMASGKAYITAQCITSPKPYPNNQMALWNGSASTKFKLIIDLKATSELTGISLQAI
;
A
#
# COMPACT_ATOMS: atom_id res chain seq x y z
N MET A 1 7.63 15.31 -15.47
CA MET A 1 7.08 14.08 -14.88
C MET A 1 8.18 13.03 -14.97
N SER A 2 8.55 12.40 -13.85
CA SER A 2 9.54 11.32 -13.89
C SER A 2 8.91 10.10 -14.58
N ASN A 3 9.65 9.40 -15.45
CA ASN A 3 9.17 8.18 -16.13
C ASN A 3 9.17 6.95 -15.22
N LEU A 4 9.08 7.14 -13.90
CA LEU A 4 9.11 6.06 -12.93
C LEU A 4 7.71 5.48 -12.77
N SER A 5 7.63 4.15 -12.78
CA SER A 5 6.40 3.40 -12.61
C SER A 5 6.57 2.41 -11.48
N PHE A 6 5.75 2.54 -10.45
CA PHE A 6 5.72 1.65 -9.29
C PHE A 6 4.37 0.97 -9.20
N SER A 7 4.34 -0.33 -8.91
CA SER A 7 3.07 -1.05 -8.81
C SER A 7 3.11 -2.26 -7.89
N ILE A 8 1.95 -2.65 -7.36
CA ILE A 8 1.72 -3.88 -6.59
C ILE A 8 1.12 -4.95 -7.50
N SER A 9 1.80 -6.09 -7.64
CA SER A 9 1.30 -7.23 -8.43
C SER A 9 0.77 -8.38 -7.59
N GLU A 10 1.04 -8.37 -6.28
CA GLU A 10 0.64 -9.44 -5.37
C GLU A 10 0.55 -8.89 -3.94
N VAL A 11 -0.42 -9.39 -3.17
CA VAL A 11 -0.46 -9.24 -1.71
C VAL A 11 -0.17 -10.58 -1.05
N VAL A 12 0.81 -10.60 -0.16
CA VAL A 12 1.19 -11.77 0.65
C VAL A 12 0.78 -11.53 2.09
N LEU A 13 0.04 -12.47 2.66
CA LEU A 13 -0.37 -12.42 4.06
C LEU A 13 0.62 -13.21 4.91
N ASN A 14 1.15 -12.58 5.95
CA ASN A 14 2.03 -13.20 6.95
C ASN A 14 1.26 -13.48 8.25
N ASN A 15 1.71 -14.51 8.96
CA ASN A 15 1.16 -14.97 10.23
C ASN A 15 -0.38 -15.16 10.24
N PRO A 16 -1.01 -15.77 9.22
CA PRO A 16 -2.41 -16.14 9.33
C PRO A 16 -2.58 -17.17 10.46
N ASP A 17 -3.59 -17.02 11.30
CA ASP A 17 -4.03 -18.12 12.16
C ASP A 17 -4.77 -19.20 11.38
N ASN A 18 -4.83 -20.38 11.99
CA ASN A 18 -5.53 -21.54 11.46
C ASN A 18 -7.01 -21.58 11.88
N THR A 19 -7.54 -20.51 12.48
CA THR A 19 -8.89 -20.49 13.06
C THR A 19 -9.94 -19.93 12.09
N GLY A 20 -9.50 -19.33 10.98
CA GLY A 20 -10.40 -18.70 10.01
C GLY A 20 -10.96 -17.35 10.45
N ASN A 21 -10.55 -16.85 11.63
CA ASN A 21 -10.98 -15.58 12.20
C ASN A 21 -9.98 -14.44 11.96
N ASN A 22 -9.03 -14.64 11.04
CA ASN A 22 -8.09 -13.58 10.69
C ASN A 22 -8.81 -12.38 10.07
N TRP A 23 -8.25 -11.20 10.35
CA TRP A 23 -8.56 -10.02 9.56
C TRP A 23 -8.26 -10.28 8.08
N SER A 24 -9.16 -9.86 7.19
CA SER A 24 -8.95 -9.91 5.75
C SER A 24 -8.63 -8.49 5.26
N PRO A 25 -7.37 -8.19 4.94
CA PRO A 25 -7.03 -6.87 4.45
C PRO A 25 -7.75 -6.55 3.16
N ILE A 26 -8.11 -5.28 2.97
CA ILE A 26 -8.73 -4.80 1.74
C ILE A 26 -7.76 -3.82 1.09
N LEU A 27 -7.31 -4.14 -0.12
CA LEU A 27 -6.52 -3.24 -0.95
C LEU A 27 -7.41 -2.65 -2.02
N TYR A 28 -7.50 -1.33 -2.13
CA TYR A 28 -8.41 -0.67 -3.07
C TYR A 28 -7.89 0.68 -3.54
N ALA A 29 -8.49 1.17 -4.62
CA ALA A 29 -8.40 2.55 -5.05
C ALA A 29 -9.75 2.96 -5.66
N TYR A 30 -10.14 4.22 -5.48
CA TYR A 30 -11.36 4.76 -6.07
C TYR A 30 -11.02 5.69 -7.22
N ASN A 31 -11.89 5.74 -8.22
CA ASN A 31 -11.77 6.63 -9.36
C ASN A 31 -12.77 7.80 -9.27
N SER A 32 -12.63 8.83 -10.11
CA SER A 32 -13.58 9.98 -10.14
C SER A 32 -15.01 9.58 -10.47
N ASN A 33 -15.22 8.37 -10.99
CA ASN A 33 -16.52 7.81 -11.33
C ASN A 33 -17.10 6.93 -10.20
N ASN A 34 -16.54 7.01 -8.98
CA ASN A 34 -16.94 6.23 -7.80
C ASN A 34 -16.88 4.70 -7.97
N ILE A 35 -16.14 4.19 -8.97
CA ILE A 35 -15.87 2.76 -9.05
C ILE A 35 -14.70 2.49 -8.10
N GLU A 36 -15.03 1.91 -6.95
CA GLU A 36 -14.08 1.27 -6.06
C GLU A 36 -13.63 -0.03 -6.73
N TRP A 37 -12.35 -0.13 -7.04
CA TRP A 37 -11.74 -1.41 -7.39
C TRP A 37 -10.92 -1.87 -6.21
N GLY A 38 -11.26 -3.03 -5.67
CA GLY A 38 -10.63 -3.58 -4.48
C GLY A 38 -10.44 -5.09 -4.57
N SER A 39 -9.46 -5.58 -3.83
CA SER A 39 -9.26 -7.00 -3.58
C SER A 39 -9.37 -7.25 -2.08
N ILE A 40 -10.26 -8.19 -1.71
CA ILE A 40 -10.27 -8.76 -0.37
C ILE A 40 -9.16 -9.79 -0.34
N CYS A 41 -8.14 -9.55 0.48
CA CYS A 41 -6.98 -10.41 0.60
C CYS A 41 -7.29 -11.51 1.62
N SER A 42 -7.79 -12.66 1.15
CA SER A 42 -8.25 -13.76 2.00
C SER A 42 -7.39 -15.02 1.91
N SER A 43 -6.48 -15.11 0.94
CA SER A 43 -5.53 -16.22 0.79
C SER A 43 -4.11 -15.81 1.15
N LEU A 44 -3.22 -16.79 1.38
CA LEU A 44 -1.81 -16.50 1.68
C LEU A 44 -1.15 -15.63 0.61
N ASN A 45 -1.41 -15.92 -0.66
CA ASN A 45 -0.96 -15.16 -1.82
C ASN A 45 -2.20 -14.70 -2.58
N ASN A 46 -2.30 -13.41 -2.85
CA ASN A 46 -3.42 -12.80 -3.57
C ASN A 46 -2.84 -12.11 -4.80
N PRO A 47 -3.00 -12.66 -6.02
CA PRO A 47 -2.54 -12.00 -7.23
C PRO A 47 -3.36 -10.74 -7.49
N ILE A 48 -2.69 -9.70 -7.99
CA ILE A 48 -3.28 -8.38 -8.22
C ILE A 48 -2.88 -7.83 -9.58
N SER A 49 -3.78 -7.10 -10.24
CA SER A 49 -3.60 -6.54 -11.59
C SER A 49 -2.63 -5.33 -11.64
N ASN A 50 -1.38 -5.48 -11.17
CA ASN A 50 -0.31 -4.48 -11.19
C ASN A 50 -0.78 -3.06 -10.80
N TYR A 51 -1.34 -2.90 -9.60
CA TYR A 51 -1.92 -1.61 -9.19
C TYR A 51 -0.86 -0.54 -8.97
N PRO A 52 -1.02 0.66 -9.55
CA PRO A 52 0.00 1.69 -9.48
C PRO A 52 0.11 2.29 -8.08
N ILE A 53 1.33 2.65 -7.70
CA ILE A 53 1.62 3.55 -6.57
C ILE A 53 1.86 4.93 -7.19
N LEU A 54 1.06 5.92 -6.79
CA LEU A 54 1.04 7.24 -7.42
C LEU A 54 2.00 8.22 -6.74
N GLU A 55 2.46 9.23 -7.48
CA GLU A 55 3.27 10.33 -6.94
C GLU A 55 2.43 11.22 -6.01
N ASN A 56 2.97 11.60 -4.86
CA ASN A 56 2.31 12.55 -3.96
C ASN A 56 2.17 13.92 -4.65
N GLY A 57 0.96 14.50 -4.62
CA GLY A 57 0.65 15.73 -5.35
C GLY A 57 0.63 15.60 -6.87
N GLY A 58 0.83 14.40 -7.43
CA GLY A 58 0.66 14.13 -8.85
C GLY A 58 -0.81 14.28 -9.27
N THR A 59 -1.06 14.92 -10.41
CA THR A 59 -2.40 15.04 -10.99
C THR A 59 -2.72 13.78 -11.78
N TYR A 60 -3.40 12.83 -11.14
CA TYR A 60 -3.93 11.64 -11.80
C TYR A 60 -5.43 11.84 -12.02
N PRO A 61 -5.87 12.07 -13.28
CA PRO A 61 -7.28 12.31 -13.54
C PRO A 61 -8.09 11.09 -13.15
N GLY A 62 -8.85 11.26 -12.06
CA GLY A 62 -9.83 10.30 -11.61
C GLY A 62 -9.28 9.01 -11.03
N VAL A 63 -8.17 9.00 -10.29
CA VAL A 63 -7.73 7.84 -9.48
C VAL A 63 -7.18 8.33 -8.14
N SER A 64 -7.54 7.66 -7.04
CA SER A 64 -7.01 7.91 -5.70
C SER A 64 -5.63 7.27 -5.49
N TYR A 65 -4.98 7.61 -4.37
CA TYR A 65 -3.89 6.77 -3.87
C TYR A 65 -4.35 5.34 -3.63
N LEU A 66 -3.40 4.41 -3.69
CA LEU A 66 -3.63 3.02 -3.31
C LEU A 66 -3.89 2.97 -1.79
N GLN A 67 -5.04 2.47 -1.39
CA GLN A 67 -5.46 2.37 -0.01
C GLN A 67 -5.44 0.92 0.47
N LEU A 68 -5.04 0.74 1.72
CA LEU A 68 -4.99 -0.54 2.40
C LEU A 68 -5.71 -0.43 3.73
N THR A 69 -6.66 -1.31 3.99
CA THR A 69 -7.24 -1.51 5.33
C THR A 69 -6.73 -2.82 5.88
N CYS A 70 -6.17 -2.80 7.08
CA CYS A 70 -5.80 -4.00 7.83
C CYS A 70 -6.04 -3.76 9.33
N GLN A 71 -5.76 -4.78 10.15
CA GLN A 71 -5.98 -4.69 11.59
C GLN A 71 -5.18 -3.57 12.27
N SER A 72 -3.98 -3.25 11.73
CA SER A 72 -3.13 -2.17 12.27
C SER A 72 -3.58 -0.76 11.86
N GLY A 73 -4.58 -0.62 10.98
CA GLY A 73 -5.12 0.68 10.57
C GLY A 73 -5.47 0.76 9.09
N GLN A 74 -5.79 1.98 8.65
CA GLN A 74 -5.99 2.31 7.24
C GLN A 74 -4.82 3.13 6.74
N TYR A 75 -4.31 2.77 5.57
CA TYR A 75 -3.10 3.33 4.99
C TYR A 75 -3.36 3.81 3.57
N GLN A 76 -2.71 4.91 3.20
CA GLN A 76 -2.54 5.30 1.81
C GLN A 76 -1.08 5.18 1.40
N LEU A 77 -0.82 4.61 0.23
CA LEU A 77 0.49 4.41 -0.34
C LEU A 77 0.71 5.38 -1.50
N TYR A 78 1.85 6.05 -1.47
CA TYR A 78 2.30 6.96 -2.51
C TYR A 78 3.82 7.00 -2.54
N TYR A 79 4.40 7.62 -3.57
CA TYR A 79 5.83 7.93 -3.59
C TYR A 79 6.11 9.42 -3.69
N THR A 80 7.27 9.84 -3.18
CA THR A 80 7.85 11.16 -3.41
C THR A 80 9.20 11.03 -4.09
N MET A 81 9.63 12.08 -4.79
CA MET A 81 10.95 12.13 -5.44
C MET A 81 11.90 13.02 -4.65
N ALA A 82 13.07 12.49 -4.30
CA ALA A 82 14.16 13.26 -3.72
C ALA A 82 15.50 12.77 -4.26
N SER A 83 16.35 13.68 -4.74
CA SER A 83 17.70 13.39 -5.22
C SER A 83 17.78 12.25 -6.25
N GLY A 84 16.82 12.21 -7.20
CA GLY A 84 16.76 11.19 -8.24
C GLY A 84 16.29 9.80 -7.78
N LYS A 85 15.83 9.66 -6.53
CA LYS A 85 15.24 8.45 -5.98
C LYS A 85 13.78 8.67 -5.64
N ALA A 86 12.97 7.65 -5.88
CA ALA A 86 11.63 7.53 -5.32
C ALA A 86 11.70 7.00 -3.90
N TYR A 87 10.85 7.53 -3.04
CA TYR A 87 10.62 7.08 -1.68
C TYR A 87 9.16 6.68 -1.55
N ILE A 88 8.88 5.38 -1.44
CA ILE A 88 7.52 4.88 -1.24
C ILE A 88 7.21 4.92 0.25
N THR A 89 6.08 5.52 0.58
CA THR A 89 5.63 5.76 1.94
C THR A 89 4.23 5.17 2.12
N ALA A 90 3.98 4.58 3.28
CA ALA A 90 2.63 4.35 3.78
C ALA A 90 2.30 5.37 4.85
N GLN A 91 1.21 6.10 4.66
CA GLN A 91 0.65 7.01 5.67
C GLN A 91 -0.58 6.34 6.31
N CYS A 92 -0.56 6.18 7.63
CA CYS A 92 -1.72 5.72 8.39
C CYS A 92 -2.72 6.88 8.57
N ILE A 93 -3.86 6.82 7.88
CA ILE A 93 -4.88 7.87 7.91
C ILE A 93 -5.79 7.79 9.15
N THR A 94 -5.80 6.64 9.82
CA THR A 94 -6.50 6.43 11.10
C THR A 94 -5.61 6.69 12.32
N SER A 95 -4.36 7.11 12.10
CA SER A 95 -3.42 7.40 13.19
C SER A 95 -3.85 8.63 13.99
N PRO A 96 -3.76 8.61 15.34
CA PRO A 96 -3.91 9.82 16.14
C PRO A 96 -2.68 10.74 16.04
N LYS A 97 -1.56 10.27 15.48
CA LYS A 97 -0.35 11.09 15.32
C LYS A 97 -0.56 12.09 14.18
N PRO A 98 -0.14 13.36 14.37
CA PRO A 98 -0.22 14.34 13.30
C PRO A 98 0.77 14.02 12.17
N TYR A 99 0.48 14.51 10.97
CA TYR A 99 1.47 14.55 9.88
C TYR A 99 2.72 15.34 10.32
N PRO A 100 3.95 14.90 9.97
CA PRO A 100 4.30 13.70 9.18
C PRO A 100 4.53 12.43 10.01
N ASN A 101 4.25 12.42 11.31
CA ASN A 101 4.57 11.32 12.22
C ASN A 101 3.66 10.09 12.08
N ASN A 102 2.63 10.18 11.24
CA ASN A 102 1.74 9.08 10.87
C ASN A 102 2.22 8.33 9.61
N GLN A 103 3.52 8.33 9.33
CA GLN A 103 4.08 7.80 8.09
C GLN A 103 5.22 6.81 8.37
N MET A 104 5.37 5.81 7.51
CA MET A 104 6.52 4.93 7.46
C MET A 104 7.09 4.86 6.04
N ALA A 105 8.41 4.78 5.92
CA ALA A 105 9.06 4.44 4.67
C ALA A 105 8.92 2.93 4.41
N LEU A 106 8.47 2.57 3.20
CA LEU A 106 8.35 1.18 2.77
C LEU A 106 9.51 0.78 1.85
N TRP A 107 9.97 1.68 1.00
CA TRP A 107 11.02 1.41 0.02
C TRP A 107 11.65 2.70 -0.53
N ASN A 108 12.88 2.62 -1.04
CA ASN A 108 13.44 3.68 -1.88
C ASN A 108 14.32 3.12 -3.01
N GLY A 109 14.40 3.84 -4.13
CA GLY A 109 15.25 3.47 -5.27
C GLY A 109 15.01 4.33 -6.50
N SER A 110 15.77 4.09 -7.57
CA SER A 110 15.83 4.96 -8.76
C SER A 110 15.30 4.33 -10.04
N ALA A 111 14.66 3.16 -9.96
CA ALA A 111 14.15 2.41 -11.11
C ALA A 111 12.65 2.16 -10.96
N SER A 112 11.94 2.02 -12.07
CA SER A 112 10.58 1.46 -12.08
C SER A 112 10.60 0.06 -11.46
N THR A 113 9.65 -0.25 -10.58
CA THR A 113 9.68 -1.49 -9.79
C THR A 113 8.28 -2.02 -9.54
N LYS A 114 8.14 -3.34 -9.64
CA LYS A 114 6.95 -4.07 -9.21
C LYS A 114 7.19 -4.64 -7.82
N PHE A 115 6.16 -4.70 -7.01
CA PHE A 115 6.26 -5.16 -5.62
C PHE A 115 5.23 -6.23 -5.30
N LYS A 116 5.63 -7.09 -4.36
CA LYS A 116 4.71 -7.77 -3.45
C LYS A 116 4.47 -6.85 -2.26
N LEU A 117 3.20 -6.67 -1.89
CA LEU A 117 2.80 -6.03 -0.65
C LEU A 117 2.62 -7.10 0.42
N ILE A 118 3.45 -7.06 1.47
CA ILE A 118 3.43 -8.03 2.55
C ILE A 118 2.66 -7.43 3.73
N ILE A 119 1.69 -8.17 4.26
CA ILE A 119 0.84 -7.75 5.37
C ILE A 119 0.88 -8.80 6.48
N ASP A 120 1.35 -8.41 7.65
CA ASP A 120 1.28 -9.25 8.86
C ASP A 120 -0.10 -9.13 9.51
N LEU A 121 -0.86 -10.23 9.50
CA LEU A 121 -2.21 -10.27 10.06
C LEU A 121 -2.24 -10.22 11.59
N LYS A 122 -1.11 -10.33 12.27
CA LYS A 122 -1.02 -10.19 13.73
C LYS A 122 -0.57 -8.80 14.18
N ALA A 123 -0.19 -7.93 13.25
CA ALA A 123 0.13 -6.55 13.57
C ALA A 123 -1.14 -5.78 13.98
N THR A 124 -1.14 -5.29 15.22
CA THR A 124 -2.25 -4.53 15.80
C THR A 124 -1.91 -3.06 16.05
N SER A 125 -0.63 -2.73 16.06
CA SER A 125 -0.14 -1.36 16.23
C SER A 125 -0.02 -0.66 14.89
N GLU A 126 -0.48 0.59 14.82
CA GLU A 126 -0.27 1.43 13.65
C GLU A 126 1.19 1.46 13.21
N LEU A 127 1.39 1.66 11.92
CA LEU A 127 2.69 1.73 11.30
C LEU A 127 3.54 0.45 11.44
N THR A 128 2.90 -0.70 11.70
CA THR A 128 3.57 -2.01 11.75
C THR A 128 2.87 -3.03 10.85
N GLY A 129 3.59 -4.07 10.47
CA GLY A 129 3.05 -5.20 9.72
C GLY A 129 2.78 -4.94 8.24
N ILE A 130 3.35 -3.88 7.66
CA ILE A 130 3.26 -3.59 6.23
C ILE A 130 4.68 -3.42 5.68
N SER A 131 4.99 -4.10 4.59
CA SER A 131 6.26 -3.93 3.87
C SER A 131 6.13 -4.21 2.37
N LEU A 132 7.12 -3.75 1.61
CA LEU A 132 7.22 -4.02 0.17
C LEU A 132 8.44 -4.88 -0.14
N GLN A 133 8.25 -5.84 -1.02
CA GLN A 133 9.34 -6.64 -1.59
C GLN A 133 9.35 -6.46 -3.11
N ALA A 134 10.47 -5.97 -3.65
CA ALA A 134 10.64 -5.81 -5.09
C ALA A 134 10.71 -7.17 -5.81
N ILE A 135 10.19 -7.23 -7.04
CA ILE A 135 10.21 -8.40 -7.94
C ILE A 135 10.59 -8.05 -9.37
#